data_AF-A0A2H6N7B9-F1
#
_entry.id   AF-A0A2H6N7B9-F1
#
_cell.length_a   1.000
_cell.length_b   1.000
_cell.length_c   1.000
_cell.angle_alpha   90.00
_cell.angle_beta   90.00
_cell.angle_gamma   90.00
#
_symmetry.space_group_name_H-M   'P 1'
#
loop_
_entity.id
_entity.type
_entity.pdbx_description
1 polymer ?
#
loop_
_entity_poly.entity_id
_entity_poly.type
_entity_poly.pdbx_seq_one_letter_code
_entity_poly.pdbx_strand_id
1 'polypeptide(L)'
;GMVSGKRRRGKQRTHWLENIKTDTKNKSDRCWKCHQIPGSYYHMWWTCPEAKRYWTRIHTWLEKMIKRHIDFKPEIFLLRIIPEIYSKELKYLIVNVLTAAKIVFAKNW
;
A
#
# COMPACT_ATOMS: atom_id res chain seq x y z
N GLY A 1 -15.15 -42.50 42.28
CA GLY A 1 -15.42 -42.14 40.87
C GLY A 1 -15.08 -40.70 40.65
N MET A 2 -14.03 -40.41 39.89
CA MET A 2 -13.72 -39.07 39.35
C MET A 2 -12.94 -39.26 38.06
N VAL A 3 -13.55 -38.93 36.91
CA VAL A 3 -12.80 -38.59 35.70
C VAL A 3 -13.41 -37.31 35.16
N SER A 4 -12.78 -36.20 35.55
CA SER A 4 -13.08 -34.87 35.07
C SER A 4 -12.30 -34.58 33.78
N GLY A 5 -13.01 -34.01 32.81
CA GLY A 5 -12.54 -32.84 32.09
C GLY A 5 -11.39 -32.99 31.10
N LYS A 6 -11.62 -33.62 29.93
CA LYS A 6 -10.84 -33.32 28.71
C LYS A 6 -11.71 -33.35 27.46
N ARG A 7 -12.55 -32.33 27.24
CA ARG A 7 -13.28 -32.18 25.97
C ARG A 7 -13.67 -30.73 25.63
N ARG A 8 -12.77 -29.76 25.77
CA ARG A 8 -13.03 -28.35 25.39
C ARG A 8 -11.84 -27.60 24.75
N ARG A 9 -10.86 -28.29 24.18
CA ARG A 9 -9.73 -27.63 23.47
C ARG A 9 -9.74 -27.74 21.94
N GLY A 10 -10.54 -28.65 21.36
CA GLY A 10 -10.61 -28.85 19.91
C GLY A 10 -11.53 -27.88 19.15
N LYS A 11 -12.67 -27.48 19.75
CA LYS A 11 -13.69 -26.64 19.08
C LYS A 11 -13.28 -25.18 18.86
N GLN A 12 -12.35 -24.68 19.67
CA GLN A 12 -11.96 -23.26 19.62
C GLN A 12 -10.97 -22.98 18.47
N ARG A 13 -10.18 -23.99 18.06
CA ARG A 13 -9.19 -23.87 16.98
C ARG A 13 -9.84 -23.83 15.58
N THR A 14 -10.92 -24.57 15.38
CA THR A 14 -11.64 -24.59 14.10
C THR A 14 -12.38 -23.28 13.85
N HIS A 15 -12.97 -22.68 14.89
CA HIS A 15 -13.66 -21.40 14.81
C HIS A 15 -12.70 -20.24 14.45
N TRP A 16 -11.47 -20.24 14.95
CA TRP A 16 -10.44 -19.27 14.54
C TRP A 16 -10.07 -19.41 13.05
N LEU A 17 -9.89 -20.64 12.56
CA LEU A 17 -9.55 -20.89 11.14
C LEU A 17 -10.74 -20.62 10.20
N GLU A 18 -11.97 -20.86 10.63
CA GLU A 18 -13.18 -20.50 9.88
C GLU A 18 -13.37 -18.99 9.81
N ASN A 19 -13.12 -18.25 10.90
CA ASN A 19 -13.17 -16.79 10.92
C ASN A 19 -12.09 -16.13 10.05
N ILE A 20 -10.90 -16.75 9.93
CA ILE A 20 -9.86 -16.29 9.00
C ILE A 20 -10.28 -16.50 7.54
N LYS A 21 -11.07 -17.54 7.24
CA LYS A 21 -11.58 -17.82 5.88
C LYS A 21 -12.82 -17.00 5.52
N THR A 22 -13.58 -16.48 6.48
CA THR A 22 -14.80 -15.70 6.21
C THR A 22 -14.54 -14.22 6.01
N ASP A 23 -13.41 -13.69 6.49
CA ASP A 23 -13.03 -12.27 6.33
C ASP A 23 -12.44 -11.94 4.93
N THR A 24 -12.31 -12.94 4.06
CA THR A 24 -11.91 -12.77 2.65
C THR A 24 -13.08 -12.85 1.67
N LYS A 25 -14.33 -12.90 2.16
CA LYS A 25 -15.51 -12.94 1.30
C LYS A 25 -15.80 -11.53 0.76
N ASN A 26 -15.56 -11.35 -0.54
CA ASN A 26 -15.87 -10.18 -1.40
C ASN A 26 -14.83 -9.05 -1.52
N LYS A 27 -13.53 -9.34 -1.54
CA LYS A 27 -12.60 -8.43 -2.24
C LYS A 27 -12.47 -8.94 -3.66
N SER A 28 -12.98 -8.18 -4.63
CA SER A 28 -12.72 -8.48 -6.03
C SER A 28 -11.21 -8.54 -6.20
N ASP A 29 -10.70 -9.62 -6.81
CA ASP A 29 -9.28 -9.70 -7.15
C ASP A 29 -8.87 -8.57 -8.09
N ARG A 30 -9.81 -7.83 -8.68
CA ARG A 30 -9.56 -6.74 -9.62
C ARG A 30 -9.11 -5.47 -8.90
N CYS A 31 -8.28 -4.68 -9.58
CA CYS A 31 -7.90 -3.34 -9.16
C CYS A 31 -9.15 -2.50 -8.79
N TRP A 32 -9.17 -1.87 -7.61
CA TRP A 32 -10.31 -1.06 -7.18
C TRP A 32 -10.42 0.28 -7.91
N LYS A 33 -9.39 0.67 -8.69
CA LYS A 33 -9.40 1.91 -9.49
C LYS A 33 -9.81 1.68 -10.94
N CYS A 34 -9.15 0.75 -11.65
CA CYS A 34 -9.43 0.53 -13.06
C CYS A 34 -10.38 -0.64 -13.32
N HIS A 35 -10.63 -1.51 -12.33
CA HIS A 35 -11.50 -2.69 -12.42
C HIS A 35 -11.16 -3.70 -13.53
N GLN A 36 -9.96 -3.61 -14.13
CA GLN A 36 -9.56 -4.41 -15.30
C GLN A 36 -8.62 -5.59 -14.98
N ILE A 37 -7.61 -5.38 -14.14
CA ILE A 37 -6.54 -6.37 -13.91
C ILE A 37 -6.65 -6.92 -12.50
N PRO A 38 -6.40 -8.22 -12.25
CA PRO A 38 -6.13 -8.72 -10.91
C PRO A 38 -5.07 -7.84 -10.21
N GLY A 39 -5.47 -7.19 -9.13
CA GLY A 39 -4.71 -6.17 -8.43
C GLY A 39 -3.53 -6.76 -7.67
N SER A 40 -2.37 -6.81 -8.31
CA SER A 40 -1.12 -6.87 -7.56
C SER A 40 -0.86 -5.51 -6.89
N TYR A 41 -0.16 -5.50 -5.75
CA TYR A 41 0.26 -4.25 -5.10
C TYR A 41 0.93 -3.30 -6.11
N TYR A 42 1.85 -3.84 -6.92
CA TYR A 42 2.55 -3.04 -7.93
C TYR A 42 1.61 -2.47 -8.99
N HIS A 43 0.63 -3.25 -9.46
CA HIS A 43 -0.36 -2.71 -10.38
C HIS A 43 -1.14 -1.58 -9.72
N MET A 44 -1.72 -1.84 -8.56
CA MET A 44 -2.68 -0.91 -8.01
C MET A 44 -2.05 0.39 -7.48
N TRP A 45 -0.77 0.34 -7.09
CA TRP A 45 -0.05 1.50 -6.59
C TRP A 45 0.83 2.19 -7.63
N TRP A 46 1.20 1.54 -8.75
CA TRP A 46 2.11 2.12 -9.73
C TRP A 46 1.61 2.02 -11.17
N THR A 47 1.39 0.81 -11.69
CA THR A 47 1.15 0.62 -13.13
C THR A 47 -0.29 0.86 -13.56
N CYS A 48 -1.24 0.88 -12.63
CA CYS A 48 -2.63 1.25 -12.89
C CYS A 48 -2.69 2.65 -13.51
N PRO A 49 -3.45 2.88 -14.60
CA PRO A 49 -3.54 4.19 -15.25
C PRO A 49 -3.94 5.32 -14.29
N GLU A 50 -4.85 5.04 -13.36
CA GLU A 50 -5.29 6.00 -12.34
C GLU A 50 -4.19 6.26 -11.29
N ALA A 51 -3.44 5.23 -10.90
CA ALA A 51 -2.27 5.40 -10.03
C ALA A 51 -1.20 6.25 -10.72
N LYS A 52 -0.90 5.94 -11.99
CA LYS A 52 0.08 6.68 -12.79
C LYS A 52 -0.29 8.15 -12.92
N ARG A 53 -1.55 8.47 -13.24
CA ARG A 53 -2.07 9.85 -13.28
C ARG A 53 -1.86 10.59 -11.95
N TYR A 54 -2.17 9.94 -10.84
CA TYR A 54 -1.96 10.51 -9.51
C TYR A 54 -0.48 10.81 -9.25
N TRP A 55 0.38 9.80 -9.43
CA TRP A 55 1.81 9.94 -9.17
C TRP A 55 2.51 10.93 -10.08
N THR A 56 2.10 11.05 -11.35
CA THR A 56 2.61 12.09 -12.25
C THR A 56 2.31 13.49 -11.72
N ARG A 57 1.12 13.73 -11.17
CA ARG A 57 0.80 15.05 -10.55
C ARG A 57 1.68 15.35 -9.34
N ILE A 58 1.87 14.35 -8.47
CA ILE A 58 2.74 14.48 -7.29
C ILE A 58 4.20 14.72 -7.72
N HIS A 59 4.69 13.99 -8.73
CA HIS A 59 6.02 14.15 -9.29
C HIS A 59 6.24 15.55 -9.87
N THR A 60 5.35 16.02 -10.74
CA THR A 60 5.43 17.39 -11.29
C THR A 60 5.39 18.47 -10.21
N TRP A 61 4.54 18.29 -9.19
CA TRP A 61 4.47 19.23 -8.07
C TRP A 61 5.77 19.24 -7.25
N LEU A 62 6.32 18.06 -6.94
CA LEU A 62 7.58 17.91 -6.21
C LEU A 62 8.74 18.57 -6.95
N GLU A 63 8.91 18.32 -8.25
CA GLU A 63 9.98 18.92 -9.05
C GLU A 63 9.91 20.45 -9.07
N LYS A 64 8.70 21.00 -9.21
CA LYS A 64 8.48 22.46 -9.15
C LYS A 64 8.84 23.03 -7.79
N MET A 65 8.49 22.34 -6.71
CA MET A 65 8.77 22.76 -5.34
C MET A 65 10.27 22.78 -5.04
N ILE A 66 11.00 21.72 -5.42
CA ILE A 66 12.44 21.61 -5.13
C ILE A 66 13.33 22.22 -6.21
N LYS A 67 12.76 22.63 -7.34
CA LYS A 67 13.44 23.18 -8.53
C LYS A 67 14.54 22.26 -9.06
N ARG A 68 14.30 20.94 -9.02
CA ARG A 68 15.22 19.89 -9.49
C ARG A 68 14.44 18.75 -10.11
N HIS A 69 15.07 18.07 -11.07
CA HIS A 69 14.53 16.84 -11.63
C HIS A 69 14.59 15.70 -10.61
N ILE A 70 13.54 14.91 -10.54
CA ILE A 70 13.44 13.69 -9.74
C ILE A 70 13.10 12.55 -10.67
N ASP A 71 13.82 11.43 -10.57
CA ASP A 71 13.47 10.23 -11.33
C ASP A 71 12.05 9.75 -11.00
N PHE A 72 11.20 9.57 -12.01
CA PHE A 72 9.85 9.04 -11.86
C PHE A 72 9.87 7.51 -11.75
N LYS A 73 10.32 7.02 -10.59
CA LYS A 73 10.60 5.61 -10.32
C LYS A 73 9.85 5.09 -9.09
N PRO A 74 9.34 3.84 -9.11
CA PRO A 74 8.63 3.27 -7.96
C PRO A 74 9.53 3.13 -6.72
N GLU A 75 10.83 2.99 -6.89
CA GLU A 75 11.81 2.94 -5.79
C GLU A 75 11.77 4.24 -4.96
N ILE A 76 11.64 5.38 -5.62
CA ILE A 76 11.52 6.68 -4.95
C ILE A 76 10.11 6.85 -4.39
N PHE A 77 9.08 6.70 -5.23
CA PHE A 77 7.71 7.08 -4.88
C PHE A 77 6.99 6.07 -3.97
N LEU A 78 7.26 4.78 -4.16
CA LEU A 78 6.67 3.72 -3.35
C LEU A 78 7.60 3.24 -2.25
N LEU A 79 8.90 3.07 -2.53
CA LEU A 79 9.84 2.48 -1.57
C LEU A 79 10.64 3.52 -0.77
N ARG A 80 10.59 4.80 -1.15
CA ARG A 80 11.34 5.91 -0.50
C ARG A 80 12.85 5.70 -0.49
N ILE A 81 13.38 5.01 -1.50
CA ILE A 81 14.81 4.87 -1.73
C ILE A 81 15.28 6.15 -2.40
N ILE A 82 15.65 7.15 -1.59
CA ILE A 82 16.03 8.47 -2.07
C ILE A 82 17.54 8.50 -2.34
N PRO A 83 17.99 8.92 -3.55
CA PRO A 83 19.41 9.04 -3.87
C PRO A 83 20.22 9.84 -2.85
N GLU A 84 21.46 9.42 -2.62
CA GLU A 84 22.29 10.05 -1.60
C GLU A 84 22.66 11.49 -1.92
N ILE A 85 22.66 11.86 -3.21
CA ILE A 85 22.95 13.20 -3.74
C ILE A 85 22.04 14.32 -3.20
N TYR A 86 20.89 13.99 -2.61
CA TYR A 86 19.99 14.96 -1.99
C TYR A 86 20.47 15.35 -0.59
N SER A 87 20.36 16.65 -0.25
CA SER A 87 20.63 17.12 1.11
C SER A 87 19.67 16.49 2.12
N LYS A 88 20.02 16.52 3.40
CA LYS A 88 19.18 15.95 4.48
C LYS A 88 17.80 16.61 4.53
N GLU A 89 17.75 17.92 4.31
CA GLU A 89 16.53 18.73 4.28
C GLU A 89 15.64 18.34 3.09
N LEU A 90 16.23 18.17 1.90
CA LEU A 90 15.50 17.72 0.72
C LEU A 90 14.98 16.29 0.89
N LYS A 91 15.79 15.37 1.45
CA LYS A 91 15.35 14.01 1.76
C LYS A 91 14.15 14.03 2.71
N TYR A 92 14.20 14.84 3.77
CA TYR A 92 13.10 15.00 4.72
C TYR A 92 11.83 15.53 4.03
N LEU A 93 11.95 16.58 3.21
CA LEU A 93 10.82 17.13 2.46
C LEU A 93 10.19 16.08 1.52
N ILE A 94 11.01 15.41 0.71
CA ILE A 94 10.54 14.38 -0.25
C ILE A 94 9.84 13.26 0.50
N VAL A 95 10.43 12.73 1.58
CA VAL A 95 9.84 11.64 2.37
C VAL A 95 8.50 12.05 2.97
N ASN A 96 8.38 13.26 3.52
CA ASN A 96 7.11 13.74 4.11
C ASN A 96 6.02 13.91 3.06
N VAL A 97 6.33 14.52 1.91
CA VAL A 97 5.38 14.67 0.81
C VAL A 97 4.91 13.31 0.31
N LEU A 98 5.84 12.39 0.03
CA LEU A 98 5.51 11.04 -0.42
C LEU A 98 4.69 10.29 0.64
N THR A 99 4.96 10.52 1.93
CA THR A 99 4.14 9.97 3.02
C THR A 99 2.70 10.46 2.96
N ALA A 100 2.50 11.77 2.92
CA ALA A 100 1.18 12.35 2.80
C ALA A 100 0.47 11.87 1.52
N ALA A 101 1.16 11.85 0.39
CA ALA A 101 0.63 11.39 -0.88
C ALA A 101 0.19 9.91 -0.83
N LYS A 102 0.97 9.02 -0.22
CA LYS A 102 0.58 7.60 -0.04
C LYS A 102 -0.65 7.46 0.86
N ILE A 103 -0.73 8.22 1.94
CA ILE A 103 -1.89 8.20 2.84
C ILE A 103 -3.15 8.68 2.11
N VAL A 104 -3.08 9.81 1.39
CA VAL A 104 -4.21 10.34 0.61
C VAL A 104 -4.62 9.36 -0.50
N PHE A 105 -3.65 8.73 -1.16
CA PHE A 105 -3.93 7.72 -2.17
C PHE A 105 -4.66 6.50 -1.59
N ALA A 106 -4.24 6.04 -0.41
CA ALA A 106 -4.83 4.92 0.31
C ALA A 106 -6.18 5.21 0.96
N LYS A 107 -6.50 6.46 1.30
CA LYS A 107 -7.82 6.83 1.82
C LYS A 107 -8.96 6.59 0.80
N ASN A 108 -8.61 6.58 -0.48
CA ASN A 108 -9.52 6.28 -1.59
C ASN A 108 -9.31 4.84 -2.08
N TRP A 109 -9.02 3.93 -1.15
CA TRP A 109 -8.97 2.48 -1.30
C TRP A 109 -10.25 1.90 -0.73
#